data_AF-A0A6I5A2A7-F1
#
_entry.id   AF-A0A6I5A2A7-F1
#
_cell.length_a   1.000
_cell.length_b   1.000
_cell.length_c   1.000
_cell.angle_alpha   90.00
_cell.angle_beta   90.00
_cell.angle_gamma   90.00
#
_symmetry.space_group_name_H-M   'P 1'
#
loop_
_entity.id
_entity.type
_entity.pdbx_description
1 polymer ?
#
loop_
_entity_poly.entity_id
_entity_poly.type
_entity_poly.pdbx_seq_one_letter_code
_entity_poly.pdbx_strand_id
1 'polypeptide(L)'
;MKKVSIPMLAILLILGACQNSDNEDGNAAEKKNETTKETSNNEELNNTTSDSTSSDSLTLEKMSDFYIGDSQNSQTLIHSFIPKNASKESVVMIPGLGLSANIYESTPDNRNGWAYDFAKAGHPVYTVDTSDLSSAGLSEEEANNSLSKWDSQSIWKRWGLGSATNEPYPEGQFPAEAFDQFYAGIPMQVGSEMSKSSTSNSGGNAKIKGGQQGQSSSGNAIDQGGNAQGQAGSESGNNTGSGKGGNGQSRVNQTEVDNIIALLEKKGPSILMVHSMGGEIGYEVARQRPDLVKGIIAIEPVGSPTNEEEIKQTFADIPYLGIYGDYLESRNQTGRLQAVQTTIDLINENGGTGKVIQLTEQGINGNSHLMMIDKNNHEISSKIIEWLDESVGGAK
;
A
#
# COMPACT_ATOMS: atom_id res chain seq x y z
N MET A 1 53.04 -18.16 51.44
CA MET A 1 52.33 -17.18 52.31
C MET A 1 51.78 -16.06 51.45
N LYS A 2 50.60 -15.50 51.79
CA LYS A 2 49.86 -14.38 51.13
C LYS A 2 49.31 -14.75 49.72
N LYS A 3 47.98 -14.78 49.49
CA LYS A 3 46.94 -13.71 49.40
C LYS A 3 47.04 -12.95 48.05
N VAL A 4 45.97 -12.60 47.34
CA VAL A 4 44.67 -11.99 47.75
C VAL A 4 43.47 -12.56 46.95
N SER A 5 42.25 -12.45 47.50
CA SER A 5 40.96 -12.67 46.81
C SER A 5 40.02 -11.47 47.08
N ILE A 6 39.13 -11.14 46.14
CA ILE A 6 38.12 -10.06 46.21
C ILE A 6 36.74 -10.65 45.85
N PRO A 7 35.67 -10.43 46.64
CA PRO A 7 34.34 -10.96 46.35
C PRO A 7 33.39 -9.97 45.65
N MET A 8 32.68 -10.52 44.66
CA MET A 8 31.26 -10.35 44.31
C MET A 8 30.41 -9.29 45.04
N LEU A 9 29.65 -8.49 44.28
CA LEU A 9 28.36 -7.96 44.71
C LEU A 9 27.38 -7.90 43.53
N ALA A 10 26.20 -8.50 43.68
CA ALA A 10 25.10 -8.38 42.73
C ALA A 10 24.14 -7.27 43.20
N ILE A 11 23.60 -6.49 42.27
CA ILE A 11 22.57 -5.47 42.57
C ILE A 11 21.24 -5.92 41.95
N LEU A 12 20.25 -6.04 42.82
CA LEU A 12 18.87 -6.40 42.50
C LEU A 12 18.09 -5.11 42.22
N LEU A 13 17.42 -5.01 41.07
CA LEU A 13 16.54 -3.88 40.77
C LEU A 13 15.18 -4.08 41.47
N ILE A 14 14.79 -3.11 42.30
CA ILE A 14 13.50 -3.09 43.00
C ILE A 14 12.60 -2.02 42.35
N LEU A 15 11.35 -2.38 42.10
CA LEU A 15 10.30 -1.52 41.57
C LEU A 15 9.97 -0.38 42.57
N GLY A 16 10.00 0.87 42.09
CA GLY A 16 9.57 2.05 42.85
C GLY A 16 8.10 2.37 42.56
N ALA A 17 7.23 2.18 43.55
CA ALA A 17 5.86 2.70 43.53
C ALA A 17 5.79 4.14 44.08
N CYS A 18 4.75 4.88 43.71
CA CYS A 18 4.56 6.30 44.04
C CYS A 18 4.48 6.57 45.55
N GLN A 19 5.13 7.64 46.02
CA GLN A 19 4.75 8.37 47.23
C GLN A 19 4.93 9.88 47.03
N ASN A 20 3.92 10.65 47.46
CA ASN A 20 3.96 12.12 47.51
C ASN A 20 4.81 12.61 48.70
N SER A 21 5.23 13.87 48.64
CA SER A 21 5.69 14.66 49.80
C SER A 21 5.01 16.03 49.79
N ASP A 22 4.36 16.38 50.88
CA ASP A 22 3.59 17.62 51.05
C ASP A 22 4.44 18.84 51.48
N ASN A 23 3.79 20.02 51.43
CA ASN A 23 3.98 21.28 52.20
C ASN A 23 3.98 22.51 51.27
N GLU A 24 3.38 23.67 51.56
CA GLU A 24 2.27 24.17 52.41
C GLU A 24 1.69 25.37 51.56
N ASP A 25 0.45 25.86 51.66
CA ASP A 25 -0.06 26.70 52.75
C ASP A 25 -1.51 27.21 52.39
N GLY A 26 -2.31 27.65 53.37
CA GLY A 26 -3.26 28.77 53.13
C GLY A 26 -4.79 28.54 52.90
N ASN A 27 -5.51 28.14 53.96
CA ASN A 27 -6.79 28.77 54.42
C ASN A 27 -8.18 28.45 53.75
N ALA A 28 -8.91 27.53 54.41
CA ALA A 28 -10.34 27.57 54.80
C ALA A 28 -11.51 27.83 53.80
N ALA A 29 -12.36 26.81 53.64
CA ALA A 29 -13.81 26.89 53.94
C ALA A 29 -14.45 25.49 54.10
N GLU A 30 -15.08 25.20 55.25
CA GLU A 30 -15.82 23.95 55.47
C GLU A 30 -17.21 23.93 54.78
N LYS A 31 -17.62 22.78 54.25
CA LYS A 31 -18.88 22.11 54.67
C LYS A 31 -19.05 20.67 54.18
N LYS A 32 -18.94 19.74 55.14
CA LYS A 32 -19.70 18.49 55.35
C LYS A 32 -20.01 17.54 54.17
N ASN A 33 -19.44 16.34 54.28
CA ASN A 33 -20.06 15.07 53.85
C ASN A 33 -21.51 14.95 54.35
N GLU A 34 -22.38 14.35 53.54
CA GLU A 34 -23.17 13.20 54.00
C GLU A 34 -23.60 12.28 52.84
N THR A 35 -23.74 11.00 53.13
CA THR A 35 -23.94 9.92 52.15
C THR A 35 -25.42 9.55 52.04
N THR A 36 -25.97 9.50 50.83
CA THR A 36 -27.24 8.78 50.56
C THR A 36 -27.15 7.95 49.29
N LYS A 37 -27.54 6.68 49.42
CA LYS A 37 -27.93 5.85 48.27
C LYS A 37 -29.25 6.38 47.71
N GLU A 38 -29.35 6.53 46.40
CA GLU A 38 -30.64 6.44 45.72
C GLU A 38 -30.61 5.32 44.67
N THR A 39 -31.80 4.83 44.36
CA THR A 39 -32.05 3.57 43.64
C THR A 39 -33.13 3.84 42.59
N SER A 40 -33.00 3.23 41.41
CA SER A 40 -34.03 3.25 40.34
C SER A 40 -34.20 4.62 39.66
N ASN A 41 -34.30 4.76 38.34
CA ASN A 41 -35.08 3.96 37.39
C ASN A 41 -34.43 3.92 36.01
N ASN A 42 -34.55 2.78 35.32
CA ASN A 42 -34.46 2.75 33.87
C ASN A 42 -35.81 3.23 33.30
N GLU A 43 -35.81 4.30 32.51
CA GLU A 43 -36.92 4.57 31.60
C GLU A 43 -36.57 4.03 30.21
N GLU A 44 -37.30 2.99 29.81
CA GLU A 44 -37.29 2.50 28.44
C GLU A 44 -37.97 3.53 27.52
N LEU A 45 -37.18 4.23 26.70
CA LEU A 45 -37.71 4.91 25.51
C LEU A 45 -37.92 3.89 24.38
N ASN A 46 -38.98 3.09 24.53
CA ASN A 46 -39.51 2.24 23.47
C ASN A 46 -40.09 3.12 22.35
N ASN A 47 -39.27 3.48 21.36
CA ASN A 47 -39.76 4.08 20.12
C ASN A 47 -39.94 3.01 19.04
N THR A 48 -41.15 2.47 18.95
CA THR A 48 -41.50 1.42 17.99
C THR A 48 -41.76 2.02 16.60
N THR A 49 -40.69 2.24 15.83
CA THR A 49 -40.78 2.32 14.36
C THR A 49 -40.37 1.00 13.75
N SER A 50 -41.38 0.21 13.36
CA SER A 50 -41.21 -0.97 12.53
C SER A 50 -40.87 -0.53 11.09
N ASP A 51 -39.59 -0.33 10.81
CA ASP A 51 -39.09 -0.27 9.44
C ASP A 51 -38.37 -1.57 9.10
N SER A 52 -38.97 -2.37 8.23
CA SER A 52 -38.46 -3.70 7.86
C SER A 52 -37.43 -3.58 6.74
N THR A 53 -36.31 -2.93 7.04
CA THR A 53 -35.07 -3.09 6.29
C THR A 53 -34.16 -4.03 7.08
N SER A 54 -33.95 -5.25 6.58
CA SER A 54 -32.85 -6.08 7.08
C SER A 54 -31.56 -5.40 6.63
N SER A 55 -30.99 -4.54 7.47
CA SER A 55 -29.69 -3.95 7.23
C SER A 55 -28.65 -5.07 7.23
N ASP A 56 -28.27 -5.44 6.01
CA ASP A 56 -27.33 -6.50 5.69
C ASP A 56 -25.90 -6.04 6.08
N SER A 57 -25.70 -6.01 7.40
CA SER A 57 -24.63 -5.31 8.10
C SER A 57 -23.52 -6.28 8.45
N LEU A 58 -22.30 -5.97 8.02
CA LEU A 58 -21.12 -6.76 8.32
C LEU A 58 -20.94 -6.90 9.84
N THR A 59 -20.90 -8.13 10.32
CA THR A 59 -20.50 -8.42 11.71
C THR A 59 -19.15 -9.13 11.71
N LEU A 60 -18.12 -8.43 12.14
CA LEU A 60 -16.78 -9.01 12.34
C LEU A 60 -16.77 -9.92 13.57
N GLU A 61 -16.09 -11.06 13.45
CA GLU A 61 -15.63 -11.87 14.58
C GLU A 61 -14.43 -11.19 15.24
N LYS A 62 -13.52 -10.68 14.40
CA LYS A 62 -12.26 -10.10 14.82
C LYS A 62 -11.87 -8.95 13.89
N MET A 63 -11.59 -7.81 14.51
CA MET A 63 -10.81 -6.71 13.94
C MET A 63 -9.56 -6.57 14.80
N SER A 64 -8.38 -6.63 14.21
CA SER A 64 -7.12 -6.50 14.97
C SER A 64 -5.91 -6.31 14.09
N ASP A 65 -4.91 -5.67 14.67
CA ASP A 65 -3.64 -5.38 14.01
C ASP A 65 -2.53 -6.26 14.57
N PHE A 66 -1.61 -6.71 13.72
CA PHE A 66 -0.44 -7.47 14.13
C PHE A 66 0.70 -7.32 13.13
N TYR A 67 1.92 -7.56 13.59
CA TYR A 67 3.12 -7.50 12.77
C TYR A 67 3.54 -8.89 12.27
N ILE A 68 4.20 -8.91 11.11
CA ILE A 68 4.90 -10.05 10.51
C ILE A 68 6.30 -9.60 10.10
N GLY A 69 7.30 -10.47 10.18
CA GLY A 69 8.70 -10.14 9.89
C GLY A 69 9.56 -9.94 11.14
N ASP A 70 10.77 -9.39 10.96
CA ASP A 70 11.66 -9.03 12.07
C ASP A 70 11.21 -7.71 12.71
N SER A 71 10.68 -7.82 13.92
CA SER A 71 10.17 -6.72 14.77
C SER A 71 11.19 -5.64 15.14
N GLN A 72 12.47 -5.80 14.78
CA GLN A 72 13.51 -4.82 15.05
C GLN A 72 13.85 -3.92 13.85
N ASN A 73 13.71 -4.42 12.62
CA ASN A 73 14.38 -3.84 11.45
C ASN A 73 13.54 -3.85 10.16
N SER A 74 12.41 -4.56 10.11
CA SER A 74 11.71 -4.78 8.83
C SER A 74 10.30 -5.40 8.95
N GLN A 75 9.57 -5.18 10.02
CA GLN A 75 8.23 -5.76 10.15
C GLN A 75 7.18 -5.07 9.24
N THR A 76 6.35 -5.87 8.59
CA THR A 76 5.12 -5.45 7.90
C THR A 76 3.98 -5.39 8.90
N LEU A 77 3.17 -4.33 8.87
CA LEU A 77 1.96 -4.19 9.67
C LEU A 77 0.75 -4.74 8.90
N ILE A 78 -0.04 -5.59 9.55
CA ILE A 78 -1.22 -6.23 8.98
C ILE A 78 -2.45 -5.87 9.81
N HIS A 79 -3.43 -5.22 9.19
CA HIS A 79 -4.78 -5.09 9.77
C HIS A 79 -5.64 -6.25 9.28
N SER A 80 -6.50 -6.80 10.14
CA SER A 80 -7.33 -7.97 9.80
C SER A 80 -8.81 -7.73 10.04
N PHE A 81 -9.62 -8.09 9.05
CA PHE A 81 -11.08 -8.00 9.05
C PHE A 81 -11.65 -9.40 8.84
N ILE A 82 -11.98 -10.08 9.93
CA ILE A 82 -12.48 -11.46 9.91
C ILE A 82 -14.00 -11.45 10.14
N PRO A 83 -14.84 -11.77 9.13
CA PRO A 83 -16.29 -11.83 9.28
C PRO A 83 -16.74 -13.08 10.06
N LYS A 84 -17.80 -13.00 10.87
CA LYS A 84 -18.34 -14.16 11.62
C LYS A 84 -18.83 -15.31 10.73
N ASN A 85 -19.14 -15.01 9.48
CA ASN A 85 -19.58 -15.94 8.45
C ASN A 85 -18.47 -16.22 7.41
N ALA A 86 -17.20 -16.11 7.82
CA ALA A 86 -16.04 -16.47 7.00
C ALA A 86 -16.23 -17.87 6.37
N SER A 87 -16.27 -17.91 5.04
CA SER A 87 -16.60 -19.13 4.27
C SER A 87 -15.91 -19.20 2.91
N LYS A 88 -15.12 -18.18 2.56
CA LYS A 88 -14.34 -18.08 1.32
C LYS A 88 -12.84 -17.99 1.61
N GLU A 89 -12.03 -18.23 0.60
CA GLU A 89 -10.56 -18.06 0.66
C GLU A 89 -10.22 -16.63 1.13
N SER A 90 -9.16 -16.48 1.92
CA SER A 90 -8.75 -15.17 2.44
C SER A 90 -8.12 -14.29 1.35
N VAL A 91 -8.18 -12.97 1.52
CA VAL A 91 -7.62 -11.97 0.59
C VAL A 91 -6.57 -11.13 1.32
N VAL A 92 -5.35 -11.07 0.76
CA VAL A 92 -4.29 -10.17 1.21
C VAL A 92 -4.22 -8.99 0.23
N MET A 93 -4.40 -7.76 0.72
CA MET A 93 -4.44 -6.54 -0.09
C MET A 93 -3.13 -5.75 0.07
N ILE A 94 -2.30 -5.75 -0.98
CA ILE A 94 -0.94 -5.21 -1.02
C ILE A 94 -0.93 -3.89 -1.81
N PRO A 95 -0.64 -2.73 -1.17
CA PRO A 95 -0.71 -1.42 -1.81
C PRO A 95 0.47 -1.14 -2.76
N GLY A 96 0.34 -0.04 -3.51
CA GLY A 96 1.43 0.51 -4.33
C GLY A 96 2.48 1.30 -3.53
N LEU A 97 3.58 1.67 -4.22
CA LEU A 97 4.68 2.48 -3.67
C LEU A 97 4.15 3.71 -2.91
N GLY A 98 4.50 3.84 -1.63
CA GLY A 98 4.17 5.00 -0.79
C GLY A 98 2.68 5.14 -0.47
N LEU A 99 1.89 4.06 -0.58
CA LEU A 99 0.49 3.98 -0.12
C LEU A 99 0.37 2.91 0.96
N SER A 100 -0.50 3.13 1.93
CA SER A 100 -0.80 2.20 3.03
C SER A 100 -2.08 1.41 2.78
N ALA A 101 -2.33 0.42 3.64
CA ALA A 101 -3.56 -0.35 3.83
C ALA A 101 -4.84 0.51 3.80
N ASN A 102 -4.76 1.77 4.25
CA ASN A 102 -5.90 2.68 4.37
C ASN A 102 -6.71 2.84 3.07
N ILE A 103 -6.08 2.76 1.90
CA ILE A 103 -6.76 2.85 0.59
C ILE A 103 -7.79 1.72 0.39
N TYR A 104 -7.66 0.62 1.12
CA TYR A 104 -8.60 -0.50 1.08
C TYR A 104 -9.65 -0.46 2.20
N GLU A 105 -9.45 0.33 3.25
CA GLU A 105 -10.22 0.20 4.50
C GLU A 105 -11.38 1.19 4.56
N SER A 106 -11.11 2.46 4.25
CA SER A 106 -12.11 3.51 4.15
C SER A 106 -11.72 4.52 3.08
N THR A 107 -12.72 5.14 2.45
CA THR A 107 -12.48 6.18 1.46
C THR A 107 -12.27 7.54 2.17
N PRO A 108 -11.54 8.50 1.57
CA PRO A 108 -11.28 9.79 2.21
C PRO A 108 -12.55 10.63 2.42
N ASP A 109 -13.63 10.32 1.69
CA ASP A 109 -14.99 10.88 1.85
C ASP A 109 -15.90 10.05 2.78
N ASN A 110 -15.34 9.16 3.61
CA ASN A 110 -16.01 8.39 4.67
C ASN A 110 -16.98 7.29 4.19
N ARG A 111 -16.80 6.75 2.99
CA ARG A 111 -17.44 5.50 2.57
C ARG A 111 -16.60 4.29 3.00
N ASN A 112 -17.21 3.12 2.96
CA ASN A 112 -16.52 1.86 3.18
C ASN A 112 -15.51 1.59 2.06
N GLY A 113 -14.33 1.07 2.41
CA GLY A 113 -13.35 0.56 1.45
C GLY A 113 -13.61 -0.90 1.07
N TRP A 114 -12.82 -1.43 0.14
CA TRP A 114 -12.93 -2.82 -0.32
C TRP A 114 -12.73 -3.87 0.79
N ALA A 115 -11.97 -3.60 1.85
CA ALA A 115 -11.83 -4.52 2.99
C ALA A 115 -13.19 -4.82 3.65
N TYR A 116 -14.09 -3.83 3.71
CA TYR A 116 -15.47 -4.02 4.16
C TYR A 116 -16.27 -4.88 3.16
N ASP A 117 -16.20 -4.58 1.86
CA ASP A 117 -16.96 -5.29 0.83
C ASP A 117 -16.60 -6.78 0.77
N PHE A 118 -15.30 -7.09 0.80
CA PHE A 118 -14.79 -8.47 0.78
C PHE A 118 -15.10 -9.22 2.08
N ALA A 119 -14.98 -8.56 3.24
CA ALA A 119 -15.39 -9.14 4.51
C ALA A 119 -16.91 -9.41 4.54
N LYS A 120 -17.72 -8.49 4.01
CA LYS A 120 -19.17 -8.69 3.85
C LYS A 120 -19.48 -9.85 2.91
N ALA A 121 -18.71 -10.03 1.84
CA ALA A 121 -18.81 -11.17 0.93
C ALA A 121 -18.31 -12.51 1.52
N GLY A 122 -17.83 -12.53 2.78
CA GLY A 122 -17.44 -13.76 3.49
C GLY A 122 -15.97 -14.15 3.37
N HIS A 123 -15.11 -13.28 2.82
CA HIS A 123 -13.66 -13.45 2.81
C HIS A 123 -13.04 -12.92 4.11
N PRO A 124 -12.14 -13.66 4.79
CA PRO A 124 -11.21 -13.04 5.73
C PRO A 124 -10.25 -12.10 4.99
N VAL A 125 -10.14 -10.84 5.38
CA VAL A 125 -9.28 -9.85 4.72
C VAL A 125 -8.08 -9.49 5.60
N TYR A 126 -6.92 -9.35 4.96
CA TYR A 126 -5.68 -8.83 5.52
C TYR A 126 -5.19 -7.67 4.66
N THR A 127 -5.19 -6.44 5.18
CA THR A 127 -4.63 -5.27 4.51
C THR A 127 -3.20 -5.03 4.99
N VAL A 128 -2.34 -4.53 4.10
CA VAL A 128 -0.88 -4.51 4.30
C VAL A 128 -0.33 -3.08 4.34
N ASP A 129 0.44 -2.78 5.38
CA ASP A 129 1.38 -1.66 5.45
C ASP A 129 2.80 -2.23 5.33
N THR A 130 3.45 -1.99 4.18
CA THR A 130 4.78 -2.54 3.87
C THR A 130 5.85 -2.00 4.80
N SER A 131 6.91 -2.78 5.03
CA SER A 131 7.93 -2.52 6.05
C SER A 131 8.66 -1.19 5.89
N ASP A 132 8.66 -0.63 4.69
CA ASP A 132 9.31 0.64 4.35
C ASP A 132 8.41 1.88 4.62
N LEU A 133 7.18 1.69 5.12
CA LEU A 133 6.26 2.78 5.47
C LEU A 133 6.38 3.18 6.94
N SER A 134 6.26 4.47 7.22
CA SER A 134 6.28 5.02 8.58
C SER A 134 5.17 4.47 9.48
N SER A 135 4.09 3.98 8.89
CA SER A 135 2.96 3.37 9.61
C SER A 135 3.23 1.92 10.04
N ALA A 136 4.13 1.19 9.37
CA ALA A 136 4.60 -0.14 9.80
C ALA A 136 5.59 -0.08 10.99
N GLY A 137 6.05 1.12 11.37
CA GLY A 137 6.93 1.38 12.51
C GLY A 137 8.41 1.18 12.18
N LEU A 138 9.02 2.18 11.55
CA LEU A 138 10.43 2.14 11.17
C LEU A 138 11.37 1.89 12.36
N SER A 139 12.42 1.12 12.13
CA SER A 139 13.58 1.03 13.02
C SER A 139 14.31 2.37 13.16
N GLU A 140 15.18 2.50 14.16
CA GLU A 140 16.04 3.69 14.29
C GLU A 140 16.95 3.87 13.07
N GLU A 141 17.41 2.79 12.42
CA GLU A 141 18.23 2.88 11.20
C GLU A 141 17.43 3.41 10.01
N GLU A 142 16.23 2.87 9.79
CA GLU A 142 15.32 3.31 8.73
C GLU A 142 14.82 4.74 8.93
N ALA A 143 14.54 5.15 10.16
CA ALA A 143 14.14 6.52 10.50
C ALA A 143 15.28 7.54 10.32
N ASN A 144 16.55 7.10 10.35
CA ASN A 144 17.72 7.93 10.03
C ASN A 144 18.00 8.02 8.51
N ASN A 145 17.35 7.21 7.68
CA ASN A 145 17.42 7.33 6.22
C ASN A 145 16.54 8.48 5.70
N SER A 146 16.74 8.86 4.43
CA SER A 146 15.94 9.92 3.80
C SER A 146 14.51 9.45 3.59
N LEU A 147 13.58 9.92 4.42
CA LEU A 147 12.15 9.69 4.20
C LEU A 147 11.61 10.56 3.08
N SER A 148 10.64 10.04 2.33
CA SER A 148 9.95 10.77 1.25
C SER A 148 8.46 10.42 1.22
N LYS A 149 7.65 11.24 0.55
CA LYS A 149 6.29 10.88 0.16
C LYS A 149 5.98 11.48 -1.20
N TRP A 150 4.91 11.01 -1.83
CA TRP A 150 4.46 11.55 -3.12
C TRP A 150 4.20 13.06 -3.03
N ASP A 151 4.61 13.80 -4.07
CA ASP A 151 4.27 15.22 -4.19
C ASP A 151 2.78 15.38 -4.57
N SER A 152 2.05 16.17 -3.78
CA SER A 152 0.60 16.37 -3.94
C SER A 152 0.20 16.93 -5.30
N GLN A 153 1.07 17.64 -6.01
CA GLN A 153 0.75 18.21 -7.32
C GLN A 153 0.92 17.18 -8.43
N SER A 154 2.02 16.42 -8.39
CA SER A 154 2.38 15.40 -9.37
C SER A 154 1.34 14.29 -9.51
N ILE A 155 0.70 13.90 -8.41
CA ILE A 155 -0.22 12.77 -8.36
C ILE A 155 -1.53 12.99 -9.10
N TRP A 156 -2.01 14.24 -9.24
CA TRP A 156 -3.26 14.54 -9.95
C TRP A 156 -3.27 13.97 -11.37
N LYS A 157 -2.22 14.26 -12.14
CA LYS A 157 -2.04 13.72 -13.50
C LYS A 157 -1.61 12.27 -13.48
N ARG A 158 -0.62 11.90 -12.65
CA ARG A 158 -0.01 10.55 -12.65
C ARG A 158 -1.02 9.46 -12.27
N TRP A 159 -1.96 9.76 -11.38
CA TRP A 159 -2.99 8.83 -10.90
C TRP A 159 -4.37 9.06 -11.51
N GLY A 160 -4.54 10.04 -12.40
CA GLY A 160 -5.82 10.26 -13.09
C GLY A 160 -6.90 10.90 -12.23
N LEU A 161 -6.50 11.64 -11.20
CA LEU A 161 -7.43 12.41 -10.37
C LEU A 161 -7.96 13.62 -11.16
N GLY A 162 -7.15 14.16 -12.09
CA GLY A 162 -7.52 15.31 -12.89
C GLY A 162 -6.56 15.71 -14.01
N SER A 163 -6.99 16.68 -14.82
CA SER A 163 -6.22 17.25 -15.93
C SER A 163 -5.04 18.12 -15.47
N ALA A 164 -5.09 18.63 -14.25
CA ALA A 164 -3.99 19.32 -13.57
C ALA A 164 -4.17 19.26 -12.04
N THR A 165 -3.22 19.84 -11.31
CA THR A 165 -3.31 20.02 -9.86
C THR A 165 -4.61 20.73 -9.48
N ASN A 166 -5.43 20.10 -8.64
CA ASN A 166 -6.73 20.61 -8.19
C ASN A 166 -7.76 20.86 -9.32
N GLU A 167 -7.55 20.29 -10.51
CA GLU A 167 -8.48 20.33 -11.64
C GLU A 167 -8.98 18.90 -11.94
N PRO A 168 -9.99 18.38 -11.21
CA PRO A 168 -10.49 17.03 -11.43
C PRO A 168 -11.07 16.86 -12.83
N TYR A 169 -10.99 15.64 -13.36
CA TYR A 169 -11.66 15.32 -14.62
C TYR A 169 -13.19 15.47 -14.45
N PRO A 170 -13.93 16.01 -15.45
CA PRO A 170 -15.37 16.23 -15.33
C PRO A 170 -16.18 14.96 -15.03
N GLU A 171 -15.74 13.81 -15.53
CA GLU A 171 -16.33 12.48 -15.26
C GLU A 171 -15.56 11.71 -14.16
N GLY A 172 -14.54 12.33 -13.56
CA GLY A 172 -13.61 11.68 -12.64
C GLY A 172 -14.28 11.11 -11.40
N GLN A 173 -13.98 9.85 -11.09
CA GLN A 173 -14.57 9.12 -9.97
C GLN A 173 -13.84 9.34 -8.65
N PHE A 174 -12.62 9.87 -8.64
CA PHE A 174 -11.94 10.23 -7.39
C PHE A 174 -12.74 11.33 -6.63
N PRO A 175 -12.95 11.21 -5.31
CA PRO A 175 -13.60 12.23 -4.49
C PRO A 175 -12.67 13.43 -4.25
N ALA A 176 -12.55 14.30 -5.26
CA ALA A 176 -11.64 15.45 -5.31
C ALA A 176 -11.83 16.43 -4.13
N GLU A 177 -13.05 16.58 -3.64
CA GLU A 177 -13.41 17.35 -2.45
C GLU A 177 -12.77 16.84 -1.16
N ALA A 178 -12.35 15.57 -1.13
CA ALA A 178 -11.68 14.92 0.00
C ALA A 178 -10.16 14.73 -0.24
N PHE A 179 -9.58 15.41 -1.23
CA PHE A 179 -8.16 15.29 -1.59
C PHE A 179 -7.22 15.57 -0.40
N ASP A 180 -7.51 16.58 0.43
CA ASP A 180 -6.68 16.91 1.60
C ASP A 180 -6.68 15.77 2.63
N GLN A 181 -7.83 15.12 2.85
CA GLN A 181 -7.95 13.96 3.74
C GLN A 181 -7.20 12.75 3.18
N PHE A 182 -7.31 12.51 1.87
CA PHE A 182 -6.53 11.47 1.18
C PHE A 182 -5.01 11.72 1.32
N TYR A 183 -4.54 12.93 1.01
CA TYR A 183 -3.12 13.27 1.03
C TYR A 183 -2.52 13.32 2.44
N ALA A 184 -3.33 13.61 3.45
CA ALA A 184 -2.95 13.47 4.86
C ALA A 184 -2.78 12.00 5.27
N GLY A 185 -3.50 11.08 4.64
CA GLY A 185 -3.39 9.63 4.84
C GLY A 185 -2.20 8.97 4.15
N ILE A 186 -1.44 9.68 3.30
CA ILE A 186 -0.23 9.13 2.66
C ILE A 186 0.93 9.12 3.67
N PRO A 187 1.46 7.94 4.07
CA PRO A 187 2.57 7.84 5.01
C PRO A 187 3.88 8.36 4.41
N MET A 188 4.87 8.58 5.26
CA MET A 188 6.25 8.75 4.81
C MET A 188 6.83 7.36 4.53
N GLN A 189 7.61 7.23 3.46
CA GLN A 189 8.28 5.99 3.07
C GLN A 189 9.80 6.17 3.12
N VAL A 190 10.53 5.14 3.54
CA VAL A 190 11.98 5.10 3.49
C VAL A 190 12.42 5.21 2.04
N GLY A 191 13.18 6.26 1.72
CA GLY A 191 13.73 6.45 0.39
C GLY A 191 14.74 5.35 0.08
N SER A 192 14.39 4.48 -0.87
CA SER A 192 15.34 3.51 -1.42
C SER A 192 16.58 4.23 -1.98
N GLU A 193 17.73 3.55 -1.99
CA GLU A 193 18.99 4.12 -2.52
C GLU A 193 18.92 4.52 -4.00
N MET A 194 17.81 4.22 -4.67
CA MET A 194 17.45 4.65 -6.02
C MET A 194 17.52 6.18 -6.22
N SER A 195 17.44 6.99 -5.15
CA SER A 195 17.60 8.45 -5.19
C SER A 195 19.07 8.94 -5.30
N LYS A 196 20.08 8.09 -5.02
CA LYS A 196 21.50 8.53 -4.99
C LYS A 196 22.17 8.62 -6.38
N SER A 197 21.50 8.25 -7.47
CA SER A 197 22.09 8.16 -8.82
C SER A 197 21.73 9.33 -9.77
N SER A 198 21.62 10.56 -9.28
CA SER A 198 21.47 11.74 -10.17
C SER A 198 22.09 13.06 -9.68
N THR A 199 23.02 13.05 -8.71
CA THR A 199 23.75 14.29 -8.33
C THR A 199 25.20 14.09 -7.86
N SER A 200 26.02 13.36 -8.62
CA SER A 200 27.47 13.23 -8.36
C SER A 200 28.34 13.67 -9.54
N ASN A 201 28.37 14.98 -9.82
CA ASN A 201 29.39 15.55 -10.71
C ASN A 201 29.92 16.92 -10.27
N SER A 202 30.75 16.92 -9.22
CA SER A 202 31.77 17.96 -9.00
C SER A 202 32.84 17.41 -8.05
N GLY A 203 34.13 17.57 -8.39
CA GLY A 203 35.25 17.25 -7.47
C GLY A 203 36.37 16.34 -8.00
N GLY A 204 36.37 15.92 -9.27
CA GLY A 204 37.42 15.06 -9.85
C GLY A 204 38.58 15.83 -10.49
N ASN A 205 39.56 16.29 -9.71
CA ASN A 205 40.67 17.12 -10.20
C ASN A 205 41.77 16.29 -10.91
N ALA A 206 41.67 16.12 -12.24
CA ALA A 206 42.65 15.40 -13.05
C ALA A 206 43.38 16.32 -14.06
N LYS A 207 44.67 16.57 -13.80
CA LYS A 207 45.56 17.33 -14.69
C LYS A 207 45.90 16.53 -15.95
N ILE A 208 45.62 17.07 -17.14
CA ILE A 208 46.31 16.71 -18.39
C ILE A 208 46.81 18.00 -19.06
N LYS A 209 48.07 18.00 -19.53
CA LYS A 209 48.74 19.13 -20.17
C LYS A 209 48.71 19.00 -21.69
N GLY A 210 48.52 20.14 -22.38
CA GLY A 210 49.23 20.47 -23.62
C GLY A 210 48.44 20.39 -24.92
N GLY A 211 48.30 21.53 -25.61
CA GLY A 211 47.74 21.67 -26.96
C GLY A 211 47.43 23.15 -27.24
N GLN A 212 47.95 23.72 -28.32
CA GLN A 212 47.95 25.18 -28.56
C GLN A 212 46.80 25.70 -29.46
N GLN A 213 46.52 27.00 -29.27
CA GLN A 213 46.07 27.98 -30.26
C GLN A 213 44.65 27.92 -30.87
N GLY A 214 43.88 28.97 -30.56
CA GLY A 214 42.70 29.46 -31.29
C GLY A 214 42.26 30.80 -30.66
N GLN A 215 42.25 31.91 -31.40
CA GLN A 215 42.04 33.27 -30.87
C GLN A 215 40.60 33.79 -31.02
N SER A 216 40.27 34.81 -30.20
CA SER A 216 39.17 35.80 -30.35
C SER A 216 37.71 35.30 -30.18
N SER A 217 36.77 36.05 -29.60
CA SER A 217 36.82 37.39 -28.96
C SER A 217 35.64 37.65 -27.98
N SER A 218 35.84 38.60 -27.06
CA SER A 218 34.83 39.45 -26.36
C SER A 218 33.65 38.81 -25.56
N GLY A 219 33.70 38.96 -24.23
CA GLY A 219 32.52 39.33 -23.42
C GLY A 219 32.31 40.87 -23.48
N ASN A 220 31.37 41.55 -22.79
CA ASN A 220 30.37 41.25 -21.74
C ASN A 220 29.40 42.49 -21.70
N ALA A 221 28.22 42.55 -21.06
CA ALA A 221 27.26 41.62 -20.43
C ALA A 221 25.96 42.44 -20.12
N ILE A 222 25.15 42.04 -19.13
CA ILE A 222 23.94 42.72 -18.55
C ILE A 222 22.66 42.58 -19.40
N ASP A 223 21.45 42.32 -18.88
CA ASP A 223 20.92 41.58 -17.70
C ASP A 223 19.37 41.50 -17.84
N GLN A 224 18.73 40.48 -17.24
CA GLN A 224 17.27 40.26 -17.02
C GLN A 224 16.33 40.22 -18.27
N GLY A 225 15.30 39.36 -18.31
CA GLY A 225 14.93 38.29 -17.38
C GLY A 225 13.54 37.68 -17.72
N GLY A 226 13.27 36.49 -17.19
CA GLY A 226 11.91 35.92 -17.11
C GLY A 226 11.47 35.02 -18.28
N ASN A 227 11.77 33.72 -18.20
CA ASN A 227 10.94 32.70 -18.85
C ASN A 227 10.82 31.47 -17.94
N ALA A 228 9.60 31.06 -17.63
CA ALA A 228 9.32 29.94 -16.74
C ALA A 228 9.19 28.64 -17.54
N GLN A 229 10.15 27.72 -17.38
CA GLN A 229 10.02 26.36 -17.89
C GLN A 229 9.73 25.39 -16.74
N GLY A 230 8.49 24.91 -16.68
CA GLY A 230 8.14 23.76 -15.86
C GLY A 230 8.87 22.52 -16.38
N GLN A 231 9.64 21.88 -15.51
CA GLN A 231 10.51 20.77 -15.88
C GLN A 231 9.69 19.47 -15.92
N ALA A 232 9.26 19.06 -17.12
CA ALA A 232 8.59 17.79 -17.33
C ALA A 232 9.57 16.63 -17.06
N GLY A 233 9.27 15.79 -16.07
CA GLY A 233 10.04 14.58 -15.79
C GLY A 233 9.88 13.55 -16.91
N SER A 234 10.96 13.26 -17.63
CA SER A 234 10.95 12.27 -18.71
C SER A 234 11.22 10.86 -18.17
N GLU A 235 10.18 10.04 -18.00
CA GLU A 235 10.32 8.59 -17.92
C GLU A 235 10.35 8.00 -19.35
N SER A 236 11.46 8.24 -20.05
CA SER A 236 11.75 7.60 -21.34
C SER A 236 12.57 6.32 -21.09
N GLY A 237 11.96 5.16 -21.32
CA GLY A 237 12.58 3.88 -20.99
C GLY A 237 11.81 2.65 -21.46
N ASN A 238 11.51 2.57 -22.76
CA ASN A 238 11.08 1.30 -23.37
C ASN A 238 12.11 0.21 -23.06
N ASN A 239 11.69 -0.93 -22.52
CA ASN A 239 12.51 -2.14 -22.52
C ASN A 239 11.71 -3.36 -23.01
N THR A 240 11.22 -3.27 -24.25
CA THR A 240 10.87 -4.44 -25.06
C THR A 240 12.16 -5.15 -25.48
N GLY A 241 12.66 -6.05 -24.63
CA GLY A 241 14.03 -6.59 -24.75
C GLY A 241 14.16 -8.07 -24.41
N SER A 242 13.66 -8.97 -25.27
CA SER A 242 14.02 -10.38 -25.20
C SER A 242 15.53 -10.57 -25.47
N GLY A 243 16.31 -10.86 -24.42
CA GLY A 243 17.77 -10.89 -24.51
C GLY A 243 18.46 -11.69 -23.39
N LYS A 244 18.61 -13.00 -23.61
CA LYS A 244 19.57 -13.94 -22.99
C LYS A 244 20.26 -13.55 -21.66
N GLY A 245 19.94 -14.31 -20.62
CA GLY A 245 20.95 -15.01 -19.82
C GLY A 245 21.91 -14.17 -18.97
N GLY A 246 21.40 -13.67 -17.85
CA GLY A 246 22.19 -13.22 -16.71
C GLY A 246 21.33 -13.34 -15.44
N ASN A 247 21.94 -13.65 -14.28
CA ASN A 247 21.21 -13.78 -13.01
C ASN A 247 20.50 -12.45 -12.68
N GLY A 248 19.19 -12.38 -12.91
CA GLY A 248 18.37 -11.27 -12.48
C GLY A 248 18.16 -11.35 -10.96
N GLN A 249 18.90 -10.53 -10.20
CA GLN A 249 18.44 -10.22 -8.84
C GLN A 249 17.11 -9.48 -8.96
N SER A 250 16.10 -9.91 -8.19
CA SER A 250 14.80 -9.26 -8.19
C SER A 250 14.94 -7.78 -7.81
N ARG A 251 14.17 -6.91 -8.46
CA ARG A 251 14.12 -5.47 -8.16
C ARG A 251 13.26 -5.15 -6.93
N VAL A 252 12.66 -6.19 -6.35
CA VAL A 252 11.70 -6.15 -5.25
C VAL A 252 12.44 -6.19 -3.91
N ASN A 253 11.89 -5.54 -2.89
CA ASN A 253 12.32 -5.71 -1.51
C ASN A 253 12.03 -7.15 -1.07
N GLN A 254 13.05 -8.02 -1.07
CA GLN A 254 12.90 -9.43 -0.69
C GLN A 254 12.35 -9.58 0.74
N THR A 255 12.64 -8.65 1.65
CA THR A 255 12.11 -8.71 3.02
C THR A 255 10.59 -8.56 3.05
N GLU A 256 10.00 -7.74 2.16
CA GLU A 256 8.54 -7.66 2.05
C GLU A 256 7.95 -8.94 1.44
N VAL A 257 8.63 -9.54 0.46
CA VAL A 257 8.25 -10.85 -0.10
C VAL A 257 8.26 -11.93 0.99
N ASP A 258 9.33 -11.99 1.80
CA ASP A 258 9.47 -12.93 2.92
C ASP A 258 8.37 -12.71 3.97
N ASN A 259 8.02 -11.45 4.27
CA ASN A 259 6.95 -11.11 5.21
C ASN A 259 5.57 -11.54 4.69
N ILE A 260 5.26 -11.32 3.41
CA ILE A 260 4.00 -11.78 2.82
C ILE A 260 3.95 -13.32 2.76
N ILE A 261 5.05 -14.01 2.43
CA ILE A 261 5.13 -15.47 2.54
C ILE A 261 4.86 -15.93 3.98
N ALA A 262 5.49 -15.32 4.98
CA ALA A 262 5.29 -15.66 6.38
C ALA A 262 3.85 -15.38 6.87
N LEU A 263 3.17 -14.38 6.31
CA LEU A 263 1.74 -14.14 6.54
C LEU A 263 0.91 -15.32 5.98
N LEU A 264 1.14 -15.71 4.73
CA LEU A 264 0.44 -16.83 4.08
C LEU A 264 0.69 -18.16 4.81
N GLU A 265 1.93 -18.44 5.24
CA GLU A 265 2.24 -19.64 6.04
C GLU A 265 1.50 -19.64 7.40
N LYS A 266 1.36 -18.47 8.03
CA LYS A 266 0.68 -18.30 9.33
C LYS A 266 -0.84 -18.34 9.22
N LYS A 267 -1.42 -18.00 8.06
CA LYS A 267 -2.87 -17.84 7.85
C LYS A 267 -3.50 -18.89 6.94
N GLY A 268 -2.69 -19.62 6.19
CA GLY A 268 -3.11 -20.48 5.09
C GLY A 268 -3.00 -19.76 3.73
N PRO A 269 -3.00 -20.52 2.62
CA PRO A 269 -3.00 -19.95 1.27
C PRO A 269 -4.12 -18.93 1.07
N SER A 270 -3.85 -17.87 0.31
CA SER A 270 -4.76 -16.73 0.11
C SER A 270 -4.76 -16.24 -1.32
N ILE A 271 -5.79 -15.49 -1.69
CA ILE A 271 -5.82 -14.65 -2.88
C ILE A 271 -4.94 -13.41 -2.61
N LEU A 272 -4.08 -13.05 -3.55
CA LEU A 272 -3.30 -11.81 -3.49
C LEU A 272 -3.97 -10.74 -4.34
N MET A 273 -4.47 -9.68 -3.70
CA MET A 273 -4.87 -8.46 -4.38
C MET A 273 -3.70 -7.48 -4.35
N VAL A 274 -3.16 -7.15 -5.53
CA VAL A 274 -1.98 -6.30 -5.69
C VAL A 274 -2.34 -5.02 -6.43
N HIS A 275 -1.86 -3.88 -5.94
CA HIS A 275 -2.03 -2.59 -6.60
C HIS A 275 -0.69 -2.00 -7.05
N SER A 276 -0.61 -1.55 -8.30
CA SER A 276 0.55 -0.80 -8.79
C SER A 276 1.87 -1.53 -8.52
N MET A 277 2.83 -0.92 -7.81
CA MET A 277 4.11 -1.57 -7.46
C MET A 277 3.97 -2.78 -6.52
N GLY A 278 2.87 -2.92 -5.77
CA GLY A 278 2.53 -4.13 -5.03
C GLY A 278 2.42 -5.37 -5.92
N GLY A 279 2.22 -5.18 -7.23
CA GLY A 279 2.32 -6.24 -8.23
C GLY A 279 3.66 -6.97 -8.18
N GLU A 280 4.79 -6.25 -8.16
CA GLU A 280 6.11 -6.89 -8.17
C GLU A 280 6.33 -7.75 -6.92
N ILE A 281 5.80 -7.34 -5.75
CA ILE A 281 5.79 -8.13 -4.52
C ILE A 281 4.97 -9.42 -4.70
N GLY A 282 3.69 -9.31 -5.10
CA GLY A 282 2.83 -10.49 -5.20
C GLY A 282 3.24 -11.49 -6.28
N TYR A 283 3.82 -11.03 -7.40
CA TYR A 283 4.38 -11.94 -8.41
C TYR A 283 5.63 -12.66 -7.90
N GLU A 284 6.48 -12.00 -7.10
CA GLU A 284 7.65 -12.64 -6.51
C GLU A 284 7.25 -13.66 -5.42
N VAL A 285 6.23 -13.35 -4.60
CA VAL A 285 5.60 -14.32 -3.70
C VAL A 285 5.09 -15.54 -4.46
N ALA A 286 4.40 -15.35 -5.59
CA ALA A 286 3.90 -16.44 -6.41
C ALA A 286 5.02 -17.26 -7.08
N ARG A 287 6.13 -16.65 -7.51
CA ARG A 287 7.33 -17.37 -8.00
C ARG A 287 7.96 -18.26 -6.95
N GLN A 288 8.06 -17.76 -5.72
CA GLN A 288 8.75 -18.46 -4.64
C GLN A 288 7.84 -19.52 -3.99
N ARG A 289 6.54 -19.25 -3.87
CA ARG A 289 5.54 -20.08 -3.18
C ARG A 289 4.17 -20.10 -3.89
N PRO A 290 4.09 -20.68 -5.11
CA PRO A 290 2.82 -20.78 -5.84
C PRO A 290 1.78 -21.63 -5.09
N ASP A 291 2.21 -22.56 -4.23
CA ASP A 291 1.36 -23.38 -3.36
C ASP A 291 0.56 -22.56 -2.33
N LEU A 292 0.99 -21.33 -2.04
CA LEU A 292 0.32 -20.42 -1.10
C LEU A 292 -0.61 -19.40 -1.77
N VAL A 293 -0.65 -19.35 -3.11
CA VAL A 293 -1.42 -18.34 -3.86
C VAL A 293 -2.66 -18.97 -4.50
N LYS A 294 -3.84 -18.60 -4.00
CA LYS A 294 -5.15 -19.09 -4.48
C LYS A 294 -5.68 -18.37 -5.72
N GLY A 295 -5.10 -17.24 -6.05
CA GLY A 295 -5.50 -16.37 -7.16
C GLY A 295 -4.82 -15.01 -7.03
N ILE A 296 -4.76 -14.26 -8.14
CA ILE A 296 -4.19 -12.92 -8.19
C ILE A 296 -5.22 -11.95 -8.76
N ILE A 297 -5.47 -10.86 -8.03
CA ILE A 297 -6.24 -9.70 -8.49
C ILE A 297 -5.27 -8.54 -8.66
N ALA A 298 -5.00 -8.15 -9.90
CA ALA A 298 -3.98 -7.17 -10.23
C ALA A 298 -4.62 -5.84 -10.68
N ILE A 299 -4.59 -4.85 -9.79
CA ILE A 299 -5.12 -3.49 -10.00
C ILE A 299 -4.03 -2.60 -10.58
N GLU A 300 -4.09 -2.32 -11.88
CA GLU A 300 -3.10 -1.54 -12.64
C GLU A 300 -1.62 -1.86 -12.28
N PRO A 301 -1.22 -3.14 -12.26
CA PRO A 301 0.03 -3.60 -11.66
C PRO A 301 1.29 -3.15 -12.40
N VAL A 302 2.41 -3.18 -11.69
CA VAL A 302 3.77 -3.17 -12.23
C VAL A 302 4.31 -4.62 -12.23
N GLY A 303 5.03 -5.01 -13.28
CA GLY A 303 5.82 -6.25 -13.30
C GLY A 303 5.07 -7.54 -13.66
N SER A 304 3.91 -7.44 -14.33
CA SER A 304 3.13 -8.61 -14.78
C SER A 304 4.00 -9.61 -15.57
N PRO A 305 3.94 -10.92 -15.26
CA PRO A 305 4.80 -11.93 -15.88
C PRO A 305 4.40 -12.17 -17.35
N THR A 306 5.32 -11.94 -18.29
CA THR A 306 5.07 -12.13 -19.74
C THR A 306 5.98 -13.17 -20.39
N ASN A 307 6.70 -13.96 -19.59
CA ASN A 307 7.53 -15.06 -20.08
C ASN A 307 6.71 -16.36 -20.15
N GLU A 308 6.61 -16.96 -21.33
CA GLU A 308 5.83 -18.18 -21.59
C GLU A 308 6.17 -19.36 -20.66
N GLU A 309 7.47 -19.58 -20.39
CA GLU A 309 7.92 -20.69 -19.52
C GLU A 309 7.64 -20.37 -18.04
N GLU A 310 7.81 -19.12 -17.62
CA GLU A 310 7.42 -18.65 -16.26
C GLU A 310 5.91 -18.82 -16.03
N ILE A 311 5.07 -18.43 -16.99
CA ILE A 311 3.62 -18.63 -16.91
C ILE A 311 3.30 -20.11 -16.75
N LYS A 312 3.85 -20.96 -17.62
CA LYS A 312 3.61 -22.40 -17.60
C LYS A 312 4.08 -23.10 -16.32
N GLN A 313 5.18 -22.65 -15.71
CA GLN A 313 5.73 -23.24 -14.49
C GLN A 313 5.09 -22.73 -13.20
N THR A 314 4.57 -21.50 -13.19
CA THR A 314 4.18 -20.80 -11.96
C THR A 314 2.74 -20.29 -11.97
N PHE A 315 2.28 -19.68 -13.06
CA PHE A 315 1.05 -18.88 -13.06
C PHE A 315 -0.15 -19.52 -13.78
N ALA A 316 0.06 -20.55 -14.62
CA ALA A 316 -1.00 -21.17 -15.41
C ALA A 316 -2.15 -21.73 -14.55
N ASP A 317 -1.83 -22.34 -13.40
CA ASP A 317 -2.82 -22.89 -12.47
C ASP A 317 -3.37 -21.86 -11.45
N ILE A 318 -2.91 -20.61 -11.50
CA ILE A 318 -3.34 -19.53 -10.59
C ILE A 318 -4.37 -18.64 -11.30
N PRO A 319 -5.63 -18.59 -10.85
CA PRO A 319 -6.63 -17.70 -11.43
C PRO A 319 -6.18 -16.24 -11.38
N TYR A 320 -6.21 -15.55 -12.52
CA TYR A 320 -5.64 -14.21 -12.68
C TYR A 320 -6.67 -13.21 -13.22
N LEU A 321 -6.92 -12.13 -12.48
CA LEU A 321 -7.78 -11.02 -12.90
C LEU A 321 -7.00 -9.71 -12.96
N GLY A 322 -6.88 -9.11 -14.13
CA GLY A 322 -6.38 -7.74 -14.29
C GLY A 322 -7.52 -6.73 -14.31
N ILE A 323 -7.42 -5.62 -13.58
CA ILE A 323 -8.37 -4.50 -13.66
C ILE A 323 -7.65 -3.18 -13.99
N TYR A 324 -8.22 -2.44 -14.95
CA TYR A 324 -7.75 -1.13 -15.38
C TYR A 324 -8.89 -0.09 -15.42
N GLY A 325 -8.57 1.12 -14.95
CA GLY A 325 -9.45 2.29 -14.98
C GLY A 325 -9.36 3.06 -16.29
N ASP A 326 -9.59 4.37 -16.21
CA ASP A 326 -9.66 5.27 -17.36
C ASP A 326 -8.34 6.06 -17.55
N TYR A 327 -8.29 6.90 -18.59
CA TYR A 327 -7.19 7.82 -18.87
C TYR A 327 -5.83 7.13 -19.10
N LEU A 328 -5.83 5.87 -19.55
CA LEU A 328 -4.62 5.04 -19.66
C LEU A 328 -3.55 5.65 -20.58
N GLU A 329 -3.94 6.31 -21.67
CA GLU A 329 -3.01 6.99 -22.58
C GLU A 329 -2.34 8.21 -21.92
N SER A 330 -3.12 9.11 -21.31
CA SER A 330 -2.57 10.32 -20.67
C SER A 330 -1.77 10.00 -19.40
N ARG A 331 -2.02 8.84 -18.78
CA ARG A 331 -1.25 8.31 -17.65
C ARG A 331 -0.07 7.41 -18.06
N ASN A 332 0.15 7.17 -19.36
CA ASN A 332 1.19 6.27 -19.88
C ASN A 332 1.12 4.83 -19.31
N GLN A 333 -0.10 4.28 -19.19
CA GLN A 333 -0.38 2.95 -18.61
C GLN A 333 -0.73 1.87 -19.65
N THR A 334 -0.92 2.23 -20.92
CA THR A 334 -1.27 1.30 -22.00
C THR A 334 -0.29 0.13 -22.14
N GLY A 335 1.01 0.38 -21.96
CA GLY A 335 2.03 -0.69 -21.97
C GLY A 335 1.91 -1.68 -20.79
N ARG A 336 1.37 -1.25 -19.63
CA ARG A 336 1.10 -2.15 -18.49
C ARG A 336 -0.12 -3.02 -18.76
N LEU A 337 -1.20 -2.42 -19.30
CA LEU A 337 -2.37 -3.14 -19.77
C LEU A 337 -2.00 -4.22 -20.80
N GLN A 338 -1.14 -3.88 -21.78
CA GLN A 338 -0.65 -4.85 -22.78
C GLN A 338 0.13 -6.01 -22.14
N ALA A 339 0.97 -5.75 -21.13
CA ALA A 339 1.67 -6.80 -20.40
C ALA A 339 0.70 -7.72 -19.62
N VAL A 340 -0.32 -7.16 -18.99
CA VAL A 340 -1.38 -7.92 -18.30
C VAL A 340 -2.22 -8.74 -19.28
N GLN A 341 -2.56 -8.19 -20.45
CA GLN A 341 -3.23 -8.95 -21.51
C GLN A 341 -2.37 -10.14 -21.97
N THR A 342 -1.07 -9.91 -22.23
CA THR A 342 -0.13 -10.99 -22.58
C THR A 342 -0.03 -12.05 -21.48
N THR A 343 -0.02 -11.65 -20.21
CA THR A 343 -0.03 -12.57 -19.05
C THR A 343 -1.24 -13.50 -19.11
N ILE A 344 -2.43 -12.93 -19.34
CA ILE A 344 -3.71 -13.63 -19.36
C ILE A 344 -3.88 -14.51 -20.60
N ASP A 345 -3.43 -14.04 -21.77
CA ASP A 345 -3.44 -14.83 -23.00
C ASP A 345 -2.59 -16.09 -22.80
N LEU A 346 -1.36 -15.96 -22.27
CA LEU A 346 -0.48 -17.10 -21.97
C LEU A 346 -1.06 -18.05 -20.91
N ILE A 347 -1.73 -17.54 -19.87
CA ILE A 347 -2.42 -18.38 -18.86
C ILE A 347 -3.54 -19.19 -19.52
N ASN A 348 -4.39 -18.54 -20.31
CA ASN A 348 -5.51 -19.19 -21.01
C ASN A 348 -5.04 -20.19 -22.07
N GLU A 349 -3.94 -19.90 -22.79
CA GLU A 349 -3.31 -20.83 -23.74
C GLU A 349 -2.76 -22.10 -23.07
N ASN A 350 -2.36 -22.02 -21.80
CA ASN A 350 -1.96 -23.17 -20.98
C ASN A 350 -3.15 -23.85 -20.27
N GLY A 351 -4.40 -23.41 -20.51
CA GLY A 351 -5.61 -23.98 -19.94
C GLY A 351 -6.01 -23.42 -18.57
N GLY A 352 -5.35 -22.36 -18.11
CA GLY A 352 -5.68 -21.63 -16.90
C GLY A 352 -6.89 -20.70 -17.03
N THR A 353 -7.12 -19.89 -15.99
CA THR A 353 -8.25 -18.95 -15.91
C THR A 353 -7.74 -17.51 -15.78
N GLY A 354 -7.69 -16.78 -16.89
CA GLY A 354 -7.28 -15.37 -16.95
C GLY A 354 -8.35 -14.44 -17.53
N LYS A 355 -8.56 -13.26 -16.94
CA LYS A 355 -9.49 -12.22 -17.43
C LYS A 355 -8.95 -10.81 -17.23
N VAL A 356 -9.16 -9.92 -18.21
CA VAL A 356 -9.01 -8.46 -18.04
C VAL A 356 -10.39 -7.81 -17.89
N ILE A 357 -10.52 -6.87 -16.96
CA ILE A 357 -11.61 -5.91 -16.89
C ILE A 357 -11.02 -4.52 -17.15
N GLN A 358 -11.24 -3.98 -18.35
CA GLN A 358 -11.13 -2.55 -18.60
C GLN A 358 -12.49 -1.93 -18.28
N LEU A 359 -12.53 -1.01 -17.31
CA LEU A 359 -13.80 -0.46 -16.80
C LEU A 359 -14.56 0.33 -17.90
N THR A 360 -13.83 1.07 -18.73
CA THR A 360 -14.39 1.86 -19.84
C THR A 360 -15.06 1.01 -20.92
N GLU A 361 -14.56 -0.21 -21.18
CA GLU A 361 -15.20 -1.17 -22.11
C GLU A 361 -16.54 -1.70 -21.57
N GLN A 362 -16.79 -1.57 -20.26
CA GLN A 362 -18.07 -1.88 -19.62
C GLN A 362 -18.96 -0.64 -19.41
N GLY A 363 -18.56 0.53 -19.94
CA GLY A 363 -19.27 1.80 -19.77
C GLY A 363 -19.04 2.48 -18.41
N ILE A 364 -18.05 2.03 -17.64
CA ILE A 364 -17.68 2.60 -16.35
C ILE A 364 -16.48 3.52 -16.56
N ASN A 365 -16.75 4.82 -16.61
CA ASN A 365 -15.79 5.85 -17.01
C ASN A 365 -15.31 6.69 -15.82
N GLY A 366 -14.17 7.34 -16.01
CA GLY A 366 -13.59 8.30 -15.08
C GLY A 366 -12.83 7.71 -13.90
N ASN A 367 -12.65 6.38 -13.84
CA ASN A 367 -11.93 5.74 -12.76
C ASN A 367 -10.43 6.07 -12.77
N SER A 368 -9.92 6.40 -11.58
CA SER A 368 -8.54 6.76 -11.33
C SER A 368 -7.66 5.51 -11.12
N HIS A 369 -6.35 5.72 -10.92
CA HIS A 369 -5.44 4.68 -10.42
C HIS A 369 -5.83 4.17 -9.03
N LEU A 370 -6.65 4.94 -8.29
CA LEU A 370 -7.09 4.69 -6.92
C LEU A 370 -8.56 4.24 -6.87
N MET A 371 -8.94 3.37 -7.81
CA MET A 371 -10.33 2.90 -7.99
C MET A 371 -10.98 2.23 -6.76
N MET A 372 -10.18 1.84 -5.76
CA MET A 372 -10.65 1.35 -4.46
C MET A 372 -11.24 2.43 -3.54
N ILE A 373 -10.90 3.72 -3.76
CA ILE A 373 -11.45 4.88 -3.05
C ILE A 373 -12.28 5.81 -3.93
N ASP A 374 -12.34 5.58 -5.24
CA ASP A 374 -13.25 6.26 -6.17
C ASP A 374 -14.73 6.14 -5.73
N LYS A 375 -15.59 7.07 -6.15
CA LYS A 375 -17.02 7.19 -5.79
C LYS A 375 -17.85 5.94 -6.13
N ASN A 376 -17.45 5.20 -7.16
CA ASN A 376 -18.06 3.94 -7.59
C ASN A 376 -17.27 2.69 -7.16
N ASN A 377 -16.37 2.78 -6.17
CA ASN A 377 -15.53 1.65 -5.71
C ASN A 377 -16.33 0.35 -5.44
N HIS A 378 -17.55 0.46 -4.90
CA HIS A 378 -18.44 -0.68 -4.63
C HIS A 378 -18.95 -1.41 -5.87
N GLU A 379 -19.09 -0.72 -7.02
CA GLU A 379 -19.41 -1.35 -8.30
C GLU A 379 -18.24 -2.22 -8.79
N ILE A 380 -17.02 -1.76 -8.53
CA ILE A 380 -15.78 -2.42 -8.96
C ILE A 380 -15.48 -3.62 -8.05
N SER A 381 -15.57 -3.47 -6.72
CA SER A 381 -15.40 -4.60 -5.80
C SER A 381 -16.41 -5.71 -6.05
N SER A 382 -17.68 -5.36 -6.33
CA SER A 382 -18.72 -6.33 -6.69
C SER A 382 -18.31 -7.19 -7.89
N LYS A 383 -17.82 -6.57 -8.98
CA LYS A 383 -17.33 -7.29 -10.17
C LYS A 383 -16.13 -8.20 -9.90
N ILE A 384 -15.24 -7.79 -9.00
CA ILE A 384 -14.08 -8.61 -8.60
C ILE A 384 -14.55 -9.82 -7.78
N ILE A 385 -15.47 -9.62 -6.84
CA ILE A 385 -16.06 -10.67 -6.00
C ILE A 385 -16.87 -11.66 -6.85
N GLU A 386 -17.68 -11.18 -7.81
CA GLU A 386 -18.40 -12.02 -8.77
C GLU A 386 -17.44 -12.93 -9.55
N TRP A 387 -16.35 -12.37 -10.09
CA TRP A 387 -15.35 -13.16 -10.82
C TRP A 387 -14.61 -14.17 -9.94
N LEU A 388 -14.33 -13.84 -8.67
CA LEU A 388 -13.74 -14.78 -7.71
C LEU A 388 -14.66 -15.96 -7.40
N ASP A 389 -15.96 -15.71 -7.25
CA ASP A 389 -16.94 -16.76 -6.96
C ASP A 389 -17.08 -17.74 -8.13
N GLU A 390 -16.94 -17.25 -9.38
CA GLU A 390 -16.85 -18.07 -10.59
C GLU A 390 -15.52 -18.83 -10.69
N SER A 391 -14.39 -18.17 -10.40
CA SER A 391 -13.04 -18.65 -10.79
C SER A 391 -12.26 -19.36 -9.69
N VAL A 392 -12.57 -19.10 -8.42
CA VAL A 392 -11.92 -19.69 -7.24
C VAL A 392 -12.93 -20.46 -6.38
N GLY A 393 -14.18 -19.98 -6.29
CA GLY A 393 -15.25 -20.60 -5.50
C GLY A 393 -15.92 -21.84 -6.14
N GLY A 394 -15.65 -22.12 -7.41
CA GLY A 394 -16.35 -23.14 -8.22
C GLY A 394 -16.01 -24.61 -7.92
N ALA A 395 -14.96 -24.89 -7.14
CA ALA A 395 -14.56 -26.26 -6.81
C ALA A 395 -15.32 -26.82 -5.59
N LYS A 396 -16.46 -27.50 -5.85
CA LYS A 396 -17.20 -28.31 -4.87
C LYS A 396 -17.50 -29.71 -5.40
#